data_AF-A0A3B0ISK1-F1
#
_entry.id   AF-A0A3B0ISK1-F1
#
_cell.length_a   1.000
_cell.length_b   1.000
_cell.length_c   1.000
_cell.angle_alpha   90.00
_cell.angle_beta   90.00
_cell.angle_gamma   90.00
#
_symmetry.space_group_name_H-M   'P 1'
#
loop_
_entity.id
_entity.type
_entity.pdbx_description
1 polymer ?
#
loop_
_entity_poly.entity_id
_entity_poly.type
_entity_poly.pdbx_seq_one_letter_code
_entity_poly.pdbx_strand_id
1 'polypeptide(L)'
;MMITNGQKAFMDALCDFKNKTSSHVILVTHSRKSESEEKPTGKMDVKGSGSITDLADNLFIIWRNKHRERALQKREASQILTEKDQKYLKEPASILCLEKQRNGEGWEGKISLYLDKQAHQFLAEENTSPYNYIANSAQQ
;
A
#
# COMPACT_ATOMS: atom_id res chain seq x y z
N MET A 1 -24.24 -17.53 -23.30
CA MET A 1 -24.25 -16.12 -22.86
C MET A 1 -24.82 -16.12 -21.44
N MET A 2 -24.14 -15.90 -20.33
CA MET A 2 -22.91 -15.18 -19.98
C MET A 2 -22.12 -15.98 -18.92
N ILE A 3 -20.91 -16.45 -19.24
CA ILE A 3 -19.91 -16.78 -18.21
C ILE A 3 -19.02 -15.55 -18.07
N THR A 4 -19.58 -14.50 -17.50
CA THR A 4 -18.83 -13.29 -17.20
C THR A 4 -19.30 -12.83 -15.85
N ASN A 5 -18.47 -13.10 -14.82
CA ASN A 5 -17.99 -12.13 -13.83
C ASN A 5 -17.71 -12.79 -12.47
N GLY A 6 -16.96 -13.91 -12.43
CA GLY A 6 -16.64 -14.64 -11.19
C GLY A 6 -15.99 -13.76 -10.11
N GLN A 7 -15.21 -12.75 -10.50
CA GLN A 7 -14.67 -11.76 -9.57
C GLN A 7 -15.75 -10.88 -8.94
N LYS A 8 -16.75 -10.45 -9.72
CA LYS A 8 -17.89 -9.69 -9.17
C LYS A 8 -18.69 -10.55 -8.19
N ALA A 9 -19.02 -11.78 -8.58
CA ALA A 9 -19.75 -12.71 -7.71
C ALA A 9 -19.00 -12.97 -6.39
N PHE A 10 -17.66 -13.08 -6.45
CA PHE A 10 -16.82 -13.20 -5.26
C PHE A 10 -16.88 -11.93 -4.40
N MET A 11 -16.76 -10.74 -4.99
CA MET A 11 -16.90 -9.47 -4.27
C MET A 11 -18.29 -9.32 -3.63
N ASP A 12 -19.36 -9.67 -4.33
CA ASP A 12 -20.73 -9.66 -3.82
C ASP A 12 -20.85 -10.59 -2.60
N ALA A 13 -20.29 -11.81 -2.68
CA ALA A 13 -20.28 -12.74 -1.56
C ALA A 13 -19.48 -12.23 -0.34
N LEU A 14 -18.34 -11.54 -0.57
CA LEU A 14 -17.59 -10.89 0.53
C LEU A 14 -18.39 -9.76 1.18
N CYS A 15 -19.10 -8.95 0.38
CA CYS A 15 -19.99 -7.89 0.88
C CYS A 15 -21.14 -8.46 1.72
N ASP A 16 -21.75 -9.55 1.27
CA ASP A 16 -22.78 -10.25 2.04
C ASP A 16 -22.23 -10.80 3.34
N PHE A 17 -21.04 -11.41 3.31
CA PHE A 17 -20.40 -11.99 4.49
C PHE A 17 -20.09 -10.92 5.54
N LYS A 18 -19.45 -9.80 5.17
CA LYS A 18 -19.13 -8.72 6.13
C LYS A 18 -20.41 -8.15 6.77
N ASN A 19 -21.49 -8.03 6.00
CA ASN A 19 -22.75 -7.44 6.47
C ASN A 19 -23.49 -8.37 7.43
N LYS A 20 -23.49 -9.68 7.15
CA LYS A 20 -24.16 -10.69 7.98
C LYS A 20 -23.42 -10.99 9.28
N THR A 21 -22.08 -10.87 9.29
CA THR A 21 -21.24 -11.30 10.42
C THR A 21 -20.61 -10.15 11.19
N SER A 22 -20.76 -8.90 10.72
CA SER A 22 -20.05 -7.74 11.26
C SER A 22 -18.52 -7.90 11.26
N SER A 23 -17.99 -8.68 10.32
CA SER A 23 -16.54 -8.90 10.15
C SER A 23 -15.88 -7.78 9.33
N HIS A 24 -14.60 -7.52 9.59
CA HIS A 24 -13.75 -6.74 8.69
C HIS A 24 -12.99 -7.67 7.74
N VAL A 25 -13.10 -7.46 6.43
CA VAL A 25 -12.46 -8.29 5.40
C VAL A 25 -11.44 -7.46 4.64
N ILE A 26 -10.19 -7.93 4.62
CA ILE A 26 -9.11 -7.35 3.80
C ILE A 26 -8.90 -8.25 2.59
N LEU A 27 -9.09 -7.68 1.40
CA LEU A 27 -8.79 -8.34 0.13
C LEU A 27 -7.56 -7.70 -0.50
N VAL A 28 -6.53 -8.50 -0.77
CA VAL A 28 -5.33 -8.06 -1.48
C VAL A 28 -5.49 -8.33 -2.98
N THR A 29 -5.18 -7.33 -3.79
CA THR A 29 -5.18 -7.43 -5.26
C THR A 29 -3.91 -6.82 -5.82
N HIS A 30 -3.51 -7.29 -7.00
CA HIS A 30 -2.37 -6.72 -7.71
C HIS A 30 -2.78 -5.47 -8.48
N SER A 31 -1.83 -4.55 -8.68
CA SER A 31 -1.96 -3.51 -9.69
C SER A 31 -1.82 -4.08 -11.10
N ARG A 32 -2.33 -3.34 -12.08
CA ARG A 32 -2.08 -3.54 -13.50
C ARG A 32 -0.61 -3.22 -13.79
N LYS A 33 -0.06 -3.84 -14.83
CA LYS A 33 1.27 -3.47 -15.33
C LYS A 33 1.17 -2.08 -15.96
N SER A 34 1.98 -1.15 -15.49
CA SER A 34 2.21 0.18 -16.07
C SER A 34 3.57 0.21 -16.77
N GLU A 35 3.84 1.30 -17.50
CA GLU A 35 5.15 1.54 -18.12
C GLU A 35 6.27 1.74 -17.07
N SER A 36 5.89 2.17 -15.86
CA SER A 36 6.82 2.51 -14.78
C SER A 36 6.15 2.38 -13.40
N GLU A 37 6.94 2.02 -12.40
CA GLU A 37 6.57 1.95 -10.98
C GLU A 37 7.04 3.17 -10.18
N GLU A 38 7.47 4.23 -10.86
CA GLU A 38 8.08 5.42 -10.24
C GLU A 38 7.08 6.34 -9.55
N LYS A 39 5.79 6.12 -9.76
CA LYS A 39 4.70 6.86 -9.11
C LYS A 39 3.75 5.89 -8.42
N PRO A 40 3.11 6.32 -7.32
CA PRO A 40 2.02 5.56 -6.73
C PRO A 40 0.93 5.26 -7.76
N THR A 41 0.40 4.04 -7.72
CA THR A 41 -0.82 3.67 -8.45
C THR A 41 -2.03 4.34 -7.82
N GLY A 42 -3.12 4.45 -8.56
CA GLY A 42 -4.42 4.94 -8.09
C GLY A 42 -5.54 3.91 -8.25
N LYS A 43 -6.78 4.34 -7.97
CA LYS A 43 -7.99 3.50 -8.09
C LYS A 43 -8.11 2.75 -9.43
N MET A 44 -7.73 3.41 -10.52
CA MET A 44 -7.88 2.88 -11.88
C MET A 44 -6.85 1.80 -12.25
N ASP A 45 -5.79 1.67 -11.45
CA ASP A 45 -4.70 0.74 -11.68
C ASP A 45 -4.93 -0.62 -11.02
N VAL A 46 -6.05 -0.81 -10.32
CA VAL A 46 -6.38 -2.13 -9.73
C VAL A 46 -6.62 -3.15 -10.84
N LYS A 47 -5.94 -4.31 -10.74
CA LYS A 47 -6.09 -5.41 -11.70
C LYS A 47 -7.37 -6.18 -11.43
N GLY A 48 -8.05 -6.54 -12.51
CA GLY A 48 -9.30 -7.30 -12.48
C GLY A 48 -10.51 -6.46 -12.82
N SER A 49 -11.68 -6.98 -12.47
CA SER A 49 -12.99 -6.36 -12.67
C SER A 49 -13.11 -5.06 -11.87
N GLY A 50 -13.70 -4.03 -12.47
CA GLY A 50 -13.99 -2.76 -11.78
C GLY A 50 -14.87 -2.93 -10.54
N SER A 51 -15.65 -4.02 -10.49
CA SER A 51 -16.43 -4.42 -9.30
C SER A 51 -15.60 -4.52 -8.02
N ILE A 52 -14.29 -4.81 -8.10
CA ILE A 52 -13.40 -4.83 -6.92
C ILE A 52 -13.38 -3.46 -6.26
N THR A 53 -13.05 -2.41 -7.03
CA THR A 53 -12.95 -1.05 -6.49
C THR A 53 -14.30 -0.39 -6.32
N ASP A 54 -15.34 -0.77 -7.08
CA ASP A 54 -16.68 -0.22 -6.93
C ASP A 54 -17.39 -0.73 -5.67
N LEU A 55 -17.23 -2.01 -5.33
CA LEU A 55 -17.91 -2.63 -4.18
C LEU A 55 -17.13 -2.46 -2.87
N ALA A 56 -15.80 -2.45 -2.89
CA ALA A 56 -14.99 -2.23 -1.69
C ALA A 56 -15.40 -0.94 -0.94
N ASP A 57 -15.43 -0.96 0.39
CA ASP A 57 -15.70 0.25 1.17
C ASP A 57 -14.46 1.16 1.20
N ASN A 58 -13.30 0.54 1.35
CA ASN A 58 -12.01 1.20 1.43
C ASN A 58 -11.10 0.69 0.32
N LEU A 59 -10.30 1.58 -0.25
CA LEU A 59 -9.20 1.19 -1.14
C LEU A 59 -7.90 1.78 -0.64
N PHE A 60 -7.02 0.91 -0.16
CA PHE A 60 -5.68 1.26 0.24
C PHE A 60 -4.67 0.83 -0.83
N ILE A 61 -3.68 1.68 -1.07
CA ILE A 61 -2.56 1.42 -1.96
C ILE A 61 -1.28 1.59 -1.16
N ILE A 62 -0.43 0.57 -1.14
CA ILE A 62 0.91 0.66 -0.57
C ILE A 62 1.90 0.75 -1.72
N TRP A 63 2.63 1.85 -1.80
CA TRP A 63 3.65 2.08 -2.81
C TRP A 63 5.02 2.25 -2.17
N ARG A 64 6.03 1.61 -2.77
CA ARG A 64 7.43 1.73 -2.36
C ARG A 64 8.16 2.74 -3.24
N ASN A 65 8.88 3.67 -2.62
CA ASN A 65 9.60 4.70 -3.37
C ASN A 65 10.86 4.14 -4.03
N LYS A 66 10.73 3.71 -5.28
CA LYS A 66 11.84 3.15 -6.08
C LYS A 66 12.97 4.13 -6.33
N HIS A 67 12.69 5.43 -6.38
CA HIS A 67 13.74 6.45 -6.50
C HIS A 67 14.60 6.52 -5.24
N ARG A 68 13.97 6.53 -4.05
CA ARG A 68 14.70 6.46 -2.77
C ARG A 68 15.52 5.18 -2.67
N GLU A 69 14.95 4.03 -3.04
CA GLU A 69 15.66 2.73 -3.03
C GLU A 69 16.94 2.78 -3.89
N ARG A 70 16.85 3.30 -5.12
CA ARG A 70 18.02 3.44 -6.01
C ARG A 70 19.04 4.43 -5.44
N ALA A 71 18.59 5.55 -4.87
CA ALA A 71 19.48 6.53 -4.24
C ALA A 71 20.21 5.95 -3.01
N LEU A 72 19.53 5.11 -2.21
CA LEU A 72 20.14 4.37 -1.10
C LEU A 72 21.20 3.39 -1.59
N GLN A 73 20.91 2.62 -2.65
CA GLN A 73 21.87 1.70 -3.26
C GLN A 73 23.14 2.41 -3.76
N LYS A 74 22.99 3.56 -4.41
CA LYS A 74 24.14 4.39 -4.83
C LYS A 74 24.97 4.85 -3.63
N ARG A 75 24.30 5.29 -2.55
CA ARG A 75 24.95 5.72 -1.31
C ARG A 75 25.72 4.58 -0.65
N GLU A 76 25.11 3.40 -0.53
CA GLU A 76 25.74 2.18 0.01
C GLU A 76 26.95 1.75 -0.81
N ALA A 77 26.89 1.90 -2.14
CA ALA A 77 28.00 1.65 -3.06
C ALA A 77 29.04 2.78 -3.11
N SER A 78 28.94 3.80 -2.26
CA SER A 78 29.85 4.97 -2.22
C SER A 78 29.98 5.70 -3.56
N GLN A 79 28.92 5.68 -4.38
CA GLN A 79 28.86 6.43 -5.64
C GLN A 79 28.55 7.91 -5.38
N ILE A 80 28.97 8.78 -6.32
CA ILE A 80 28.65 10.21 -6.27
C ILE A 80 27.13 10.39 -6.41
N LEU A 81 26.50 10.95 -5.39
CA LEU A 81 25.06 11.25 -5.39
C LEU A 81 24.77 12.56 -6.10
N THR A 82 23.87 12.50 -7.08
CA THR A 82 23.36 13.72 -7.73
C THR A 82 22.45 14.50 -6.78
N GLU A 83 22.18 15.77 -7.08
CA GLU A 83 21.20 16.58 -6.34
C GLU A 83 19.81 15.91 -6.27
N LYS A 84 19.41 15.22 -7.36
CA LYS A 84 18.17 14.43 -7.39
C LYS A 84 18.21 13.26 -6.43
N ASP A 85 19.31 12.50 -6.40
CA ASP A 85 19.47 11.38 -5.47
C ASP A 85 19.36 11.88 -4.02
N GLN A 86 19.99 13.01 -3.70
CA GLN A 86 19.89 13.63 -2.37
C GLN A 86 18.46 14.06 -2.02
N LYS A 87 17.69 14.55 -3.00
CA LYS A 87 16.28 14.85 -2.81
C LYS A 87 15.46 13.59 -2.53
N TYR A 88 15.65 12.52 -3.31
CA TYR A 88 14.94 11.25 -3.11
C TYR A 88 15.25 10.62 -1.74
N LEU A 89 16.47 10.78 -1.23
CA LEU A 89 16.84 10.36 0.12
C LEU A 89 16.13 11.14 1.24
N LYS A 90 15.40 12.21 0.95
CA LYS A 90 14.57 12.94 1.91
C LYS A 90 13.07 12.61 1.77
N GLU A 91 12.67 11.88 0.74
CA GLU A 91 11.28 11.49 0.51
C GLU A 91 10.93 10.23 1.30
N PRO A 92 9.65 9.99 1.65
CA PRO A 92 9.24 8.76 2.35
C PRO A 92 9.70 7.48 1.64
N ALA A 93 10.03 6.44 2.43
CA ALA A 93 10.44 5.15 1.88
C ALA A 93 9.27 4.37 1.27
N SER A 94 8.08 4.51 1.84
CA SER A 94 6.83 4.00 1.30
C SER A 94 5.70 4.95 1.64
N ILE A 95 4.61 4.85 0.89
CA ILE A 95 3.41 5.66 1.09
C ILE A 95 2.21 4.71 1.09
N LEU A 96 1.38 4.83 2.12
CA LEU A 96 0.04 4.25 2.17
C LEU A 96 -0.95 5.34 1.72
N CYS A 97 -1.61 5.11 0.59
CA CYS A 97 -2.66 5.98 0.08
C CYS A 97 -4.03 5.39 0.40
N LEU A 98 -4.93 6.19 0.95
CA LEU A 98 -6.36 5.90 1.00
C LEU A 98 -7.03 6.59 -0.19
N GLU A 99 -7.42 5.81 -1.19
CA GLU A 99 -7.92 6.27 -2.51
C GLU A 99 -9.44 6.08 -2.66
N LYS A 100 -10.07 5.51 -1.64
CA LYS A 100 -11.52 5.40 -1.53
C LYS A 100 -11.88 5.20 -0.07
N GLN A 101 -12.79 6.02 0.44
CA GLN A 101 -13.44 5.82 1.74
C GLN A 101 -14.95 5.98 1.62
N ARG A 102 -15.72 4.90 1.78
CA ARG A 102 -17.19 4.94 1.71
C ARG A 102 -17.82 5.53 2.97
N ASN A 103 -17.23 5.28 4.14
CA ASN A 103 -17.84 5.57 5.44
C ASN A 103 -16.91 6.47 6.29
N GLY A 104 -17.48 7.30 7.18
CA GLY A 104 -16.69 8.19 8.06
C GLY A 104 -16.65 9.63 7.55
N GLU A 105 -15.61 10.38 7.91
CA GLU A 105 -15.46 11.82 7.56
C GLU A 105 -15.15 12.06 6.07
N GLY A 106 -14.92 11.00 5.29
CA GLY A 106 -14.56 11.10 3.88
C GLY A 106 -13.11 11.51 3.64
N TRP A 107 -12.24 11.41 4.65
CA TRP A 107 -10.81 11.69 4.46
C TRP A 107 -10.18 10.66 3.52
N GLU A 108 -9.52 11.18 2.49
CA GLU A 108 -8.66 10.45 1.57
C GLU A 108 -7.31 11.15 1.55
N GLY A 109 -6.22 10.39 1.55
CA GLY A 109 -4.90 10.98 1.74
C GLY A 109 -3.77 9.97 1.80
N LYS A 110 -2.58 10.48 2.12
CA LYS A 110 -1.31 9.75 2.06
C LYS A 110 -0.62 9.77 3.40
N ILE A 111 -0.16 8.59 3.84
CA ILE A 111 0.60 8.39 5.06
C ILE A 111 1.98 7.88 4.68
N SER A 112 3.03 8.53 5.18
CA SER A 112 4.41 8.11 5.00
C SER A 112 4.71 6.91 5.89
N LEU A 113 5.40 5.91 5.35
CA LEU A 113 5.78 4.69 6.06
C LEU A 113 7.23 4.31 5.78
N TYR A 114 7.84 3.61 6.73
CA TYR A 114 9.20 3.10 6.65
C TYR A 114 9.20 1.61 6.94
N LEU A 115 9.58 0.79 5.96
CA LEU A 115 9.61 -0.66 6.13
C LEU A 115 10.90 -1.06 6.87
N ASP A 116 10.76 -1.60 8.07
CA ASP A 116 11.82 -2.35 8.71
C ASP A 116 12.03 -3.68 7.96
N LYS A 117 13.23 -3.86 7.40
CA LYS A 117 13.53 -5.01 6.53
C LYS A 117 13.62 -6.32 7.31
N GLN A 118 13.98 -6.28 8.59
CA GLN A 118 14.21 -7.48 9.39
C GLN A 118 12.92 -7.98 10.02
N ALA A 119 12.11 -7.08 10.58
CA ALA A 119 10.83 -7.39 11.19
C ALA A 119 9.67 -7.45 10.18
N HIS A 120 9.88 -6.97 8.94
CA HIS A 120 8.83 -6.83 7.92
C HIS A 120 7.63 -5.98 8.40
N GLN A 121 7.90 -4.95 9.21
CA GLN A 121 6.89 -4.03 9.74
C GLN A 121 7.00 -2.65 9.10
N PHE A 122 5.86 -2.06 8.74
CA PHE A 122 5.81 -0.64 8.40
C PHE A 122 5.76 0.19 9.68
N LEU A 123 6.68 1.16 9.76
CA LEU A 123 6.84 2.09 10.85
C LEU A 123 6.37 3.48 10.42
N ALA A 124 5.85 4.26 11.37
CA ALA A 124 5.39 5.63 11.11
C ALA A 124 6.56 6.60 10.86
N GLU A 125 7.71 6.33 11.46
CA GLU A 125 8.90 7.18 11.41
C GLU A 125 10.16 6.37 11.09
N GLU A 126 11.12 7.02 10.44
CA GLU A 126 12.40 6.41 10.11
C GLU A 126 13.26 6.22 11.37
N ASN A 127 13.92 5.07 11.49
CA ASN A 127 14.78 4.70 12.63
C ASN A 127 14.02 4.51 13.96
N THR A 128 12.73 4.24 13.91
CA THR A 128 12.00 3.74 15.09
C THR A 128 12.12 2.22 15.18
N SER A 129 11.93 1.67 16.37
CA SER A 129 11.97 0.23 16.56
C SER A 129 10.64 -0.43 16.20
N PRO A 130 10.66 -1.60 15.54
CA PRO A 130 9.44 -2.38 15.31
C PRO A 130 8.84 -2.87 16.63
N TYR A 131 7.55 -3.17 16.59
CA TYR A 131 6.82 -3.65 17.75
C TYR A 131 6.92 -5.17 17.86
N ASN A 132 7.29 -5.67 19.04
CA ASN A 132 7.25 -7.10 19.31
C ASN A 132 5.85 -7.51 19.78
N TYR A 133 5.08 -8.13 18.88
CA TYR A 133 3.73 -8.60 19.19
C TYR A 133 3.67 -9.75 20.20
N ILE A 134 4.75 -10.51 20.40
CA ILE A 134 4.80 -11.61 21.38
C ILE A 134 5.12 -11.05 22.77
N ALA A 135 6.12 -10.17 22.87
CA ALA A 135 6.51 -9.54 24.13
C ALA A 135 5.62 -8.34 24.53
N ASN A 136 4.76 -7.87 23.63
CA ASN A 136 3.92 -6.70 23.80
C ASN A 136 4.72 -5.43 24.16
N SER A 137 5.85 -5.22 23.50
CA SER A 137 6.78 -4.10 23.74
C SER A 137 7.52 -3.67 22.47
N ALA A 138 8.08 -2.46 22.44
CA ALA A 138 9.03 -2.08 21.39
C ALA A 138 10.31 -2.94 21.48
N GLN A 139 10.90 -3.30 20.34
CA GLN A 139 12.22 -3.95 20.33
C GLN A 139 13.29 -2.92 20.70
N GLN A 140 14.12 -3.23 21.70
CA GLN A 140 15.24 -2.37 22.11
C GLN A 140 16.40 -2.49 21.12
#